data_AF-A0A2D8M1M9-F1
#
_entry.id   AF-A0A2D8M1M9-F1
#
_cell.length_a   1.000
_cell.length_b   1.000
_cell.length_c   1.000
_cell.angle_alpha   90.00
_cell.angle_beta   90.00
_cell.angle_gamma   90.00
#
_symmetry.space_group_name_H-M   'P 1'
#
loop_
_entity.id
_entity.type
_entity.pdbx_description
1 polymer ?
#
loop_
_entity_poly.entity_id
_entity_poly.type
_entity_poly.pdbx_seq_one_letter_code
_entity_poly.pdbx_strand_id
1 'polypeptide(L)'
;MRLIFVITSLIVLTAVLPVFASAPNPIEPLLEKNRVLLVFAPARTDQNYLEIKNDLVANKDGMESRDMQVIYIFPTEIETAPELANLDSKDPANLRSAYDVELSSFKTFLIDRNGEIEIESTESVAAQDIFEKVDRSPIRKVEMFLPNDDETDGTTIL
;
A
#
# COMPACT_ATOMS: atom_id res chain seq x y z
N MET A 1 50.44 -52.69 -19.66
CA MET A 1 49.06 -53.22 -19.77
C MET A 1 48.33 -52.91 -18.46
N ARG A 2 47.17 -52.25 -18.56
CA ARG A 2 46.16 -51.90 -17.52
C ARG A 2 46.34 -50.60 -16.70
N LEU A 3 45.85 -49.55 -17.37
CA LEU A 3 45.05 -48.39 -16.94
C LEU A 3 44.12 -48.60 -15.72
N ILE A 4 44.06 -47.64 -14.80
CA ILE A 4 42.83 -47.28 -14.06
C ILE A 4 42.78 -45.76 -13.86
N PHE A 5 41.77 -45.14 -14.48
CA PHE A 5 41.31 -43.77 -14.28
C PHE A 5 40.67 -43.63 -12.89
N VAL A 6 41.04 -42.61 -12.11
CA VAL A 6 40.25 -42.18 -10.95
C VAL A 6 39.73 -40.78 -11.26
N ILE A 7 38.50 -40.73 -11.79
CA ILE A 7 37.76 -39.49 -11.98
C ILE A 7 37.14 -39.13 -10.63
N THR A 8 37.71 -38.15 -9.94
CA THR A 8 37.11 -37.54 -8.75
C THR A 8 35.83 -36.82 -9.16
N SER A 9 34.69 -37.39 -8.79
CA SER A 9 33.37 -36.80 -9.01
C SER A 9 33.19 -35.61 -8.05
N LEU A 10 33.09 -34.41 -8.61
CA LEU A 10 32.73 -33.18 -7.90
C LEU A 10 31.20 -33.11 -7.84
N ILE A 11 30.62 -33.44 -6.69
CA ILE A 11 29.19 -33.25 -6.43
C ILE A 11 28.97 -31.75 -6.16
N VAL A 12 28.44 -31.04 -7.16
CA VAL A 12 27.97 -29.66 -6.99
C VAL A 12 26.57 -29.73 -6.39
N LEU A 13 26.47 -29.53 -5.08
CA LEU A 13 25.19 -29.44 -4.37
C LEU A 13 24.61 -28.04 -4.57
N THR A 14 23.81 -27.85 -5.62
CA THR A 14 23.02 -26.62 -5.78
C THR A 14 21.81 -26.67 -4.85
N ALA A 15 21.86 -25.92 -3.75
CA ALA A 15 20.68 -25.64 -2.94
C ALA A 15 19.72 -24.78 -3.78
N VAL A 16 18.60 -25.36 -4.20
CA VAL A 16 17.50 -24.60 -4.79
C VAL A 16 16.78 -23.92 -3.62
N LEU A 17 17.07 -22.64 -3.39
CA LEU A 17 16.29 -21.87 -2.43
C LEU A 17 14.86 -21.76 -2.97
N PRO A 18 13.82 -22.05 -2.16
CA PRO A 18 12.45 -21.79 -2.58
C PRO A 18 12.32 -20.27 -2.78
N VAL A 19 12.10 -19.87 -4.02
CA VAL A 19 11.62 -18.52 -4.33
C VAL A 19 10.18 -18.48 -3.84
N PHE A 20 9.96 -17.95 -2.63
CA PHE A 20 8.62 -17.59 -2.21
C PHE A 20 8.16 -16.46 -3.13
N ALA A 21 7.31 -16.80 -4.10
CA ALA A 21 6.57 -15.78 -4.83
C ALA A 21 5.62 -15.13 -3.82
N SER A 22 5.94 -13.92 -3.37
CA SER A 22 4.97 -13.09 -2.67
C SER A 22 3.78 -12.89 -3.60
N ALA A 23 2.57 -13.16 -3.12
CA ALA A 23 1.37 -12.80 -3.88
C ALA A 23 1.43 -11.30 -4.22
N PRO A 24 1.00 -10.89 -5.44
CA PRO A 24 0.96 -9.49 -5.80
C PRO A 24 0.15 -8.71 -4.77
N ASN A 25 0.61 -7.53 -4.37
CA ASN A 25 -0.08 -6.77 -3.34
C ASN A 25 -1.44 -6.33 -3.92
N PRO A 26 -2.59 -6.68 -3.30
CA PRO A 26 -3.92 -6.40 -3.85
C PRO A 26 -4.21 -4.91 -4.15
N ILE A 27 -3.39 -3.99 -3.67
CA ILE A 27 -3.53 -2.54 -3.92
C ILE A 27 -2.44 -1.97 -4.82
N GLU A 28 -1.50 -2.77 -5.32
CA GLU A 28 -0.37 -2.33 -6.16
C GLU A 28 -0.78 -1.44 -7.34
N PRO A 29 -1.89 -1.72 -8.07
CA PRO A 29 -2.35 -0.84 -9.15
C PRO A 29 -2.73 0.59 -8.71
N LEU A 30 -3.03 0.81 -7.43
CA LEU A 30 -3.38 2.14 -6.91
C LEU A 30 -2.17 3.00 -6.54
N LEU A 31 -1.05 2.34 -6.25
CA LEU A 31 0.13 2.98 -5.69
C LEU A 31 0.90 3.80 -6.73
N GLU A 32 0.71 3.52 -8.02
CA GLU A 32 1.33 4.30 -9.11
C GLU A 32 1.01 5.80 -9.03
N LYS A 33 -0.18 6.16 -8.50
CA LYS A 33 -0.66 7.54 -8.44
C LYS A 33 -1.03 8.00 -7.05
N ASN A 34 -1.38 7.09 -6.14
CA ASN A 34 -1.96 7.45 -4.85
C ASN A 34 -1.20 6.83 -3.69
N ARG A 35 -1.17 7.56 -2.58
CA ARG A 35 -0.88 6.98 -1.27
C ARG A 35 -2.17 6.36 -0.76
N VAL A 36 -2.12 5.14 -0.24
CA VAL A 36 -3.32 4.40 0.16
C VAL A 36 -3.35 4.25 1.67
N LEU A 37 -4.43 4.72 2.29
CA LEU A 37 -4.75 4.47 3.68
C LEU A 37 -5.74 3.29 3.77
N LEU A 38 -5.29 2.17 4.30
CA LEU A 38 -6.15 1.03 4.60
C LEU A 38 -6.64 1.14 6.04
N VAL A 39 -7.96 1.13 6.23
CA VAL A 39 -8.59 1.19 7.55
C VAL A 39 -9.42 -0.07 7.75
N PHE A 40 -8.87 -1.03 8.51
CA PHE A 40 -9.57 -2.24 8.90
C PHE A 40 -10.36 -1.99 10.16
N ALA A 41 -11.63 -2.39 10.17
CA ALA A 41 -12.50 -2.27 11.33
C ALA A 41 -13.39 -3.51 11.50
N PRO A 42 -13.72 -3.91 12.74
CA PRO A 42 -14.61 -5.05 12.97
C PRO A 42 -16.07 -4.73 12.63
N ALA A 43 -16.48 -3.46 12.71
CA ALA A 43 -17.84 -3.02 12.42
C ALA A 43 -17.89 -1.52 12.07
N ARG A 44 -18.98 -1.08 11.41
CA ARG A 44 -19.25 0.34 11.13
C ARG A 44 -19.51 1.18 12.38
N THR A 45 -19.77 0.53 13.51
CA THR A 45 -19.97 1.16 14.82
C THR A 45 -18.71 1.14 15.67
N ASP A 46 -17.58 0.64 15.14
CA ASP A 46 -16.31 0.67 15.83
C ASP A 46 -15.86 2.13 16.08
N GLN A 47 -15.45 2.41 17.31
CA GLN A 47 -15.16 3.77 17.75
C GLN A 47 -13.93 4.34 17.01
N ASN A 48 -12.88 3.54 16.84
CA ASN A 48 -11.66 3.97 16.14
C ASN A 48 -11.97 4.27 14.67
N TYR A 49 -12.79 3.43 14.02
CA TYR A 49 -13.27 3.68 12.66
C TYR A 49 -14.06 4.99 12.54
N LEU A 50 -15.01 5.23 13.45
CA LEU A 50 -15.82 6.44 13.41
C LEU A 50 -14.97 7.70 13.61
N GLU A 51 -14.00 7.64 14.52
CA GLU A 51 -13.06 8.73 14.77
C GLU A 51 -12.23 9.06 13.54
N ILE A 52 -11.49 8.09 12.99
CA ILE A 52 -10.64 8.33 11.82
C ILE A 52 -11.46 8.74 10.60
N LYS A 53 -12.63 8.12 10.37
CA LYS A 53 -13.51 8.48 9.24
C LYS A 53 -13.99 9.93 9.35
N ASN A 54 -14.47 10.35 10.52
CA ASN A 54 -14.95 11.71 10.71
C ASN A 54 -13.81 12.73 10.57
N ASP A 55 -12.64 12.42 11.08
CA ASP A 55 -11.46 13.29 10.98
C ASP A 55 -10.97 13.43 9.53
N LEU A 56 -10.91 12.33 8.78
CA LEU A 56 -10.56 12.35 7.35
C LEU A 56 -11.59 13.11 6.51
N VAL A 57 -12.89 12.98 6.82
CA VAL A 57 -13.95 13.75 6.15
C VAL A 57 -13.81 15.25 6.44
N ALA A 58 -13.48 15.61 7.68
CA ALA A 58 -13.24 17.00 8.05
C ALA A 58 -11.98 17.60 7.37
N ASN A 59 -11.04 16.75 6.99
CA ASN A 59 -9.75 17.13 6.39
C ASN A 59 -9.61 16.70 4.92
N LYS A 60 -10.71 16.64 4.18
CA LYS A 60 -10.74 16.16 2.78
C LYS A 60 -9.74 16.87 1.87
N ASP A 61 -9.63 18.20 1.96
CA ASP A 61 -8.67 18.97 1.15
C ASP A 61 -7.20 18.57 1.45
N GLY A 62 -6.93 18.19 2.70
CA GLY A 62 -5.63 17.68 3.13
C GLY A 62 -5.28 16.33 2.51
N MET A 63 -6.28 15.48 2.29
CA MET A 63 -6.15 14.20 1.59
C MET A 63 -5.92 14.41 0.10
N GLU A 64 -6.72 15.26 -0.54
CA GLU A 64 -6.63 15.54 -1.98
C GLU A 64 -5.27 16.16 -2.35
N SER A 65 -4.79 17.15 -1.59
CA SER A 65 -3.49 17.80 -1.84
C SER A 65 -2.27 16.89 -1.70
N ARG A 66 -2.45 15.68 -1.15
CA ARG A 66 -1.42 14.66 -0.93
C ARG A 66 -1.68 13.38 -1.73
N ASP A 67 -2.63 13.43 -2.66
CA ASP A 67 -3.02 12.30 -3.52
C ASP A 67 -3.31 11.03 -2.70
N MET A 68 -4.05 11.21 -1.60
CA MET A 68 -4.39 10.13 -0.68
C MET A 68 -5.74 9.54 -1.01
N GLN A 69 -5.80 8.21 -0.93
CA GLN A 69 -6.99 7.42 -1.15
C GLN A 69 -7.26 6.53 0.07
N VAL A 70 -8.52 6.37 0.46
CA VAL A 70 -8.89 5.58 1.65
C VAL A 70 -9.73 4.39 1.24
N ILE A 71 -9.37 3.23 1.80
CA ILE A 71 -10.13 1.99 1.67
C ILE A 71 -10.51 1.56 3.08
N TYR A 72 -11.80 1.47 3.35
CA TYR A 72 -12.33 0.95 4.61
C TYR A 72 -12.70 -0.52 4.42
N ILE A 73 -12.14 -1.39 5.26
CA ILE A 73 -12.27 -2.86 5.15
C ILE A 73 -13.01 -3.40 6.39
N PHE A 74 -14.20 -3.92 6.17
CA PHE A 74 -15.01 -4.62 7.17
C PHE A 74 -14.94 -6.13 6.97
N PRO A 75 -15.47 -6.96 7.88
CA PRO A 75 -15.42 -8.42 7.73
C PRO A 75 -16.01 -8.96 6.41
N THR A 76 -17.05 -8.32 5.89
CA THR A 76 -17.81 -8.83 4.71
C THR A 76 -17.95 -7.82 3.59
N GLU A 77 -17.40 -6.61 3.73
CA GLU A 77 -17.58 -5.54 2.77
C GLU A 77 -16.37 -4.60 2.77
N ILE A 78 -16.21 -3.89 1.66
CA ILE A 78 -15.23 -2.83 1.50
C ILE A 78 -16.00 -1.57 1.11
N GLU A 79 -15.67 -0.45 1.74
CA GLU A 79 -16.13 0.88 1.38
C GLU A 79 -14.94 1.66 0.81
N THR A 80 -15.09 2.15 -0.43
CA THR A 80 -14.09 2.96 -1.12
C THR A 80 -14.72 4.23 -1.69
N ALA A 81 -13.88 5.17 -2.11
CA ALA A 81 -14.32 6.26 -2.97
C ALA A 81 -14.84 5.72 -4.33
N PRO A 82 -15.76 6.45 -5.01
CA PRO A 82 -16.36 6.01 -6.28
C PRO A 82 -15.32 5.71 -7.38
N GLU A 83 -14.23 6.46 -7.43
CA GLU A 83 -13.14 6.27 -8.39
C GLU A 83 -12.41 4.93 -8.22
N LEU A 84 -12.50 4.32 -7.03
CA LEU A 84 -11.90 3.02 -6.71
C LEU A 84 -12.91 1.87 -6.81
N ALA A 85 -14.15 2.14 -7.22
CA ALA A 85 -15.22 1.15 -7.21
C ALA A 85 -15.01 -0.01 -8.18
N ASN A 86 -13.98 -0.02 -9.03
CA ASN A 86 -13.62 -1.12 -9.94
C ASN A 86 -12.37 -1.89 -9.51
N LEU A 87 -11.86 -1.68 -8.30
CA LEU A 87 -10.65 -2.36 -7.84
C LEU A 87 -10.89 -3.88 -7.76
N ASP A 88 -10.13 -4.69 -8.50
CA ASP A 88 -10.28 -6.16 -8.53
C ASP A 88 -10.00 -6.85 -7.18
N SER A 89 -9.48 -6.11 -6.19
CA SER A 89 -9.22 -6.58 -4.82
C SER A 89 -10.39 -6.46 -3.85
N LYS A 90 -11.64 -6.52 -4.34
CA LYS A 90 -12.86 -6.35 -3.51
C LYS A 90 -13.14 -7.45 -2.49
N ASP A 91 -12.21 -8.36 -2.24
CA ASP A 91 -12.40 -9.39 -1.22
C ASP A 91 -11.78 -8.92 0.11
N PRO A 92 -12.61 -8.58 1.12
CA PRO A 92 -12.11 -8.19 2.42
C PRO A 92 -11.23 -9.26 3.07
N ALA A 93 -11.48 -10.55 2.78
CA ALA A 93 -10.70 -11.64 3.34
C ALA A 93 -9.28 -11.67 2.76
N ASN A 94 -9.12 -11.39 1.46
CA ASN A 94 -7.82 -11.33 0.81
C ASN A 94 -6.98 -10.16 1.35
N LEU A 95 -7.59 -8.98 1.52
CA LEU A 95 -6.90 -7.83 2.12
C LEU A 95 -6.51 -8.10 3.58
N ARG A 96 -7.42 -8.66 4.37
CA ARG A 96 -7.11 -9.01 5.77
C ARG A 96 -5.99 -10.03 5.89
N SER A 97 -5.97 -11.04 5.02
CA SER A 97 -4.91 -12.04 4.96
C SER A 97 -3.56 -11.41 4.55
N ALA A 98 -3.56 -10.54 3.54
CA ALA A 98 -2.35 -9.88 3.03
C ALA A 98 -1.66 -8.98 4.07
N TYR A 99 -2.43 -8.39 4.99
CA TYR A 99 -1.94 -7.47 6.03
C TYR A 99 -1.98 -8.06 7.45
N ASP A 100 -2.24 -9.37 7.58
CA ASP A 100 -2.32 -10.11 8.84
C ASP A 100 -3.26 -9.43 9.89
N VAL A 101 -4.52 -9.18 9.49
CA VAL A 101 -5.52 -8.48 10.32
C VAL A 101 -6.73 -9.37 10.63
N GLU A 102 -6.89 -9.71 11.90
CA GLU A 102 -8.04 -10.47 12.39
C GLU A 102 -9.38 -9.75 12.19
N LEU A 103 -10.46 -10.51 11.99
CA LEU A 103 -11.82 -9.96 11.75
C LEU A 103 -12.33 -9.06 12.87
N SER A 104 -11.92 -9.32 14.11
CA SER A 104 -12.31 -8.57 15.32
C SER A 104 -11.43 -7.36 15.61
N SER A 105 -10.42 -7.09 14.79
CA SER A 105 -9.40 -6.07 15.06
C SER A 105 -9.60 -4.82 14.22
N PHE A 106 -9.36 -3.68 14.86
CA PHE A 106 -9.09 -2.42 14.18
C PHE A 106 -7.60 -2.35 13.85
N LYS A 107 -7.27 -1.94 12.63
CA LYS A 107 -5.88 -1.68 12.23
C LYS A 107 -5.84 -0.70 11.07
N THR A 108 -4.87 0.21 11.09
CA THR A 108 -4.66 1.18 10.01
C THR A 108 -3.27 1.03 9.43
N PHE A 109 -3.19 1.06 8.11
CA PHE A 109 -1.93 1.10 7.38
C PHE A 109 -1.90 2.29 6.42
N LEU A 110 -0.87 3.13 6.52
CA LEU A 110 -0.54 4.09 5.47
C LEU A 110 0.50 3.46 4.56
N ILE A 111 0.21 3.41 3.27
CA ILE A 111 1.08 2.82 2.26
C ILE A 111 1.45 3.91 1.27
N ASP A 112 2.75 4.16 1.14
CA ASP A 112 3.27 5.18 0.22
C ASP A 112 3.22 4.66 -1.24
N ARG A 113 3.40 5.53 -2.22
CA ARG A 113 3.43 5.25 -3.66
C ARG A 113 4.48 4.21 -4.06
N ASN A 114 5.50 4.01 -3.23
CA ASN A 114 6.51 2.95 -3.42
C ASN A 114 6.07 1.57 -2.89
N GLY A 115 4.91 1.48 -2.22
CA GLY A 115 4.39 0.26 -1.60
C GLY A 115 4.93 -0.05 -0.21
N GLU A 116 5.73 0.84 0.39
CA GLU A 116 6.19 0.70 1.76
C GLU A 116 5.12 1.16 2.76
N ILE A 117 5.06 0.46 3.89
CA ILE A 117 4.19 0.80 5.01
C ILE A 117 4.86 1.91 5.83
N GLU A 118 4.24 3.10 5.84
CA GLU A 118 4.71 4.27 6.57
C GLU A 118 4.08 4.37 7.98
N ILE A 119 2.82 3.94 8.12
CA ILE A 119 2.12 3.87 9.39
C ILE A 119 1.52 2.48 9.53
N GLU A 120 1.67 1.90 10.71
CA GLU A 120 0.92 0.73 11.17
C GLU A 120 0.41 1.05 12.58
N SER A 121 -0.90 1.05 12.78
CA SER A 121 -1.52 1.39 14.07
C SER A 121 -2.70 0.48 14.40
N THR A 122 -2.86 0.15 15.67
CA THR A 122 -4.03 -0.56 16.21
C THR A 122 -5.07 0.39 16.83
N GLU A 123 -4.84 1.69 16.75
CA GLU A 123 -5.71 2.75 17.27
C GLU A 123 -5.97 3.81 16.18
N SER A 124 -7.04 4.59 16.34
CA SER A 124 -7.34 5.73 15.47
C SER A 124 -6.14 6.68 15.39
N VAL A 125 -5.80 7.13 14.19
CA VAL A 125 -4.70 8.07 13.95
C VAL A 125 -5.28 9.36 13.41
N ALA A 126 -4.87 10.50 13.98
CA ALA A 126 -5.33 11.80 13.52
C ALA A 126 -4.85 12.07 12.09
N ALA A 127 -5.70 12.68 11.28
CA ALA A 127 -5.42 13.07 9.90
C ALA A 127 -4.15 13.92 9.82
N GLN A 128 -3.95 14.83 10.79
CA GLN A 128 -2.76 15.67 10.85
C GLN A 128 -1.47 14.84 11.02
N ASP A 129 -1.48 13.81 11.87
CA ASP A 129 -0.32 12.94 12.07
C ASP A 129 0.00 12.13 10.80
N ILE A 130 -1.05 11.67 10.10
CA ILE A 130 -0.95 11.01 8.79
C ILE A 130 -0.30 11.97 7.78
N PHE A 131 -0.78 13.21 7.69
CA PHE A 131 -0.25 14.22 6.77
C PHE A 131 1.20 14.55 7.06
N GLU A 132 1.57 14.75 8.32
CA GLU A 132 2.95 15.02 8.67
C GLU A 132 3.88 13.85 8.34
N LYS A 133 3.38 12.61 8.42
CA LYS A 133 4.15 11.44 8.00
C LYS A 133 4.38 11.44 6.49
N VAL A 134 3.32 11.70 5.71
CA VAL A 134 3.40 11.86 4.25
C VAL A 134 4.36 12.99 3.85
N ASP A 135 4.24 14.16 4.47
CA ASP A 135 5.04 15.35 4.14
C ASP A 135 6.53 15.16 4.45
N ARG A 136 6.85 14.26 5.38
CA ARG A 136 8.24 13.89 5.72
C ARG A 136 8.84 12.87 4.76
N SER A 137 8.03 12.17 3.95
CA SER A 137 8.49 11.16 2.98
C SER A 137 9.45 11.76 1.94
N PRO A 138 10.57 11.09 1.61
CA PRO A 138 11.52 11.55 0.60
C PRO A 138 10.88 11.83 -0.76
N ILE A 139 9.90 11.02 -1.16
CA ILE A 139 9.19 11.16 -2.44
C ILE A 139 8.42 12.49 -2.46
N ARG A 140 7.70 12.81 -1.37
CA ARG A 140 6.96 14.06 -1.25
C ARG A 140 7.88 15.28 -1.31
N LYS A 141 9.09 15.18 -0.75
CA LYS A 141 10.09 16.24 -0.87
C LYS A 141 10.52 16.46 -2.31
N VAL A 142 10.76 15.38 -3.07
CA VAL A 142 11.14 15.46 -4.48
C VAL A 142 10.02 16.06 -5.33
N GLU A 143 8.75 15.70 -5.10
CA GLU A 143 7.58 16.28 -5.78
C GLU A 143 7.52 17.81 -5.63
N MET A 144 7.86 18.35 -4.45
CA MET A 144 7.88 19.81 -4.24
C MET A 144 9.00 20.52 -5.02
N PHE A 145 10.00 19.79 -5.54
CA PHE A 145 11.10 20.34 -6.31
C PHE A 145 11.01 20.02 -7.81
N LEU A 146 10.10 19.14 -8.24
CA LEU A 146 9.86 18.84 -9.64
C LEU A 146 8.59 19.58 -10.10
N PRO A 147 8.67 20.43 -11.15
CA PRO A 147 7.47 20.94 -11.79
C PRO A 147 6.65 19.75 -12.31
N ASN A 148 5.32 19.83 -12.22
CA ASN A 148 4.45 18.80 -12.78
C ASN A 148 4.73 18.69 -14.29
N ASP A 149 5.12 17.50 -14.74
CA ASP A 149 5.49 17.21 -16.14
C ASP A 149 4.31 17.38 -17.13
N ASP A 150 3.13 17.76 -16.65
CA ASP A 150 1.97 18.14 -17.48
C ASP A 150 2.14 19.51 -18.17
N GLU A 151 3.22 20.24 -17.88
CA GLU A 151 3.57 21.51 -18.55
C GLU A 151 4.67 21.35 -19.62
N THR A 152 4.74 20.21 -20.34
CA THR A 152 5.37 20.23 -21.67
C THR A 152 4.42 20.84 -22.68
N ASP A 153 4.41 22.17 -22.64
CA ASP A 153 3.82 23.08 -23.59
C ASP A 153 4.17 22.68 -25.03
N GLY A 154 3.13 22.65 -25.86
CA GLY A 154 3.18 22.32 -27.28
C GLY A 154 3.85 23.40 -28.11
N THR A 155 5.09 23.78 -27.78
CA THR A 155 5.92 24.62 -28.64
C THR A 155 6.60 23.74 -29.68
N THR A 156 5.81 23.31 -30.67
CA THR A 156 6.36 22.93 -31.98
C THR A 156 6.81 24.21 -32.67
N ILE A 157 8.11 24.50 -32.60
CA ILE A 157 8.74 25.49 -33.48
C ILE A 157 8.89 24.84 -34.85
N LEU A 158 8.10 25.28 -35.83
CA LEU A 158 8.44 25.30 -37.25
C LEU A 158 7.84 26.55 -37.91
#